data_AF-A0A621N2M1-F1
#
_entry.id   AF-A0A621N2M1-F1
#
_cell.length_a   1.000
_cell.length_b   1.000
_cell.length_c   1.000
_cell.angle_alpha   90.00
_cell.angle_beta   90.00
_cell.angle_gamma   90.00
#
_symmetry.space_group_name_H-M   'P 1'
#
loop_
_entity.id
_entity.type
_entity.pdbx_description
1 polymer ?
#
loop_
_entity_poly.entity_id
_entity_poly.type
_entity_poly.pdbx_seq_one_letter_code
_entity_poly.pdbx_strand_id
1 'polypeptide(L)'
;MNAALTERLVYVARAARDAGHGKRGAIYDAACAELGMSRATLLRRLKEVSVTDKRKKRADAGRSALTRDEAALISATLREATRKNGKRLYSIADAVETLRANGFISAGRTDETTGEFFPLSEDAISRALRNYGLHPEQLDAPAPHTEVASLHPNHVWQIDASLCTLYYL
;
A
#
# COMPACT_ATOMS: atom_id res chain seq x y z
N MET A 1 9.35 29.97 -1.86
CA MET A 1 8.25 30.75 -2.49
C MET A 1 8.01 32.00 -1.66
N ASN A 2 7.73 33.15 -2.28
CA ASN A 2 7.26 34.32 -1.53
C ASN A 2 5.82 34.07 -1.02
N ALA A 3 5.44 34.70 0.11
CA ALA A 3 4.12 34.57 0.74
C ALA A 3 2.99 34.90 -0.25
N ALA A 4 3.08 36.01 -0.99
CA ALA A 4 2.08 36.42 -1.97
C ALA A 4 1.87 35.38 -3.09
N LEU A 5 2.96 34.77 -3.57
CA LEU A 5 2.88 33.71 -4.58
C LEU A 5 2.22 32.44 -4.01
N THR A 6 2.50 32.10 -2.76
CA THR A 6 1.92 30.93 -2.09
C THR A 6 0.42 31.09 -1.94
N GLU A 7 -0.03 32.26 -1.47
CA GLU A 7 -1.44 32.60 -1.34
C GLU A 7 -2.17 32.51 -2.70
N ARG A 8 -1.54 33.03 -3.76
CA ARG A 8 -2.12 32.95 -5.10
C ARG A 8 -2.24 31.52 -5.62
N LEU A 9 -1.23 30.69 -5.39
CA LEU A 9 -1.27 29.27 -5.75
C LEU A 9 -2.35 28.51 -4.96
N VAL A 10 -2.57 28.84 -3.69
CA VAL A 10 -3.66 28.27 -2.88
C VAL A 10 -5.02 28.66 -3.44
N TYR A 11 -5.20 29.92 -3.87
CA TYR A 11 -6.44 30.35 -4.54
C TYR A 11 -6.70 29.56 -5.83
N VAL A 12 -5.68 29.41 -6.68
CA VAL A 12 -5.79 28.65 -7.94
C VAL A 12 -6.11 27.18 -7.67
N ALA A 13 -5.47 26.56 -6.66
CA ALA A 13 -5.76 25.19 -6.24
C ALA A 13 -7.21 25.01 -5.77
N ARG A 14 -7.75 25.96 -5.00
CA ARG A 14 -9.16 25.94 -4.55
C ARG A 14 -10.11 26.06 -5.75
N ALA A 15 -9.91 27.06 -6.61
CA ALA A 15 -10.72 27.26 -7.80
C ALA A 15 -10.73 26.02 -8.72
N ALA A 16 -9.57 25.36 -8.90
CA ALA A 16 -9.48 24.13 -9.70
C ALA A 16 -10.17 22.92 -9.05
N ARG A 17 -10.26 22.88 -7.71
CA ARG A 17 -10.98 21.82 -6.98
C ARG A 17 -12.48 21.98 -7.10
N ASP A 18 -12.97 23.21 -6.96
CA ASP A 18 -14.39 23.55 -7.05
C ASP A 18 -14.90 23.49 -8.50
N ALA A 19 -13.98 23.57 -9.47
CA ALA A 19 -14.28 23.35 -10.87
C ALA A 19 -14.63 21.87 -11.14
N GLY A 20 -15.85 21.67 -11.67
CA GLY A 20 -16.30 20.37 -12.19
C GLY A 20 -15.42 19.82 -13.33
N HIS A 21 -15.67 18.56 -13.70
CA HIS A 21 -14.91 17.86 -14.74
C HIS A 21 -14.84 18.68 -16.05
N GLY A 22 -13.65 18.79 -16.63
CA GLY A 22 -13.41 19.55 -17.87
C GLY A 22 -13.18 21.06 -17.72
N LYS A 23 -13.52 21.68 -16.58
CA LYS A 23 -13.41 23.15 -16.40
C LYS A 23 -12.06 23.63 -15.82
N ARG A 24 -11.21 22.69 -15.40
CA ARG A 24 -9.90 22.99 -14.79
C ARG A 24 -8.88 23.60 -15.75
N GLY A 25 -9.00 23.30 -17.05
CA GLY A 25 -8.06 23.80 -18.08
C GLY A 25 -7.98 25.32 -18.11
N ALA A 26 -9.14 25.97 -18.24
CA ALA A 26 -9.23 27.43 -18.30
C ALA A 26 -8.65 28.13 -17.06
N ILE A 27 -8.82 27.53 -15.88
CA ILE A 27 -8.27 28.06 -14.61
C ILE A 27 -6.74 28.01 -14.63
N TYR A 28 -6.16 26.90 -15.10
CA TYR A 28 -4.71 26.78 -15.20
C TYR A 28 -4.14 27.71 -16.26
N ASP A 29 -4.83 27.89 -17.40
CA ASP A 29 -4.36 28.77 -18.46
C ASP A 29 -4.39 30.25 -18.03
N ALA A 30 -5.45 30.68 -17.33
CA ALA A 30 -5.51 32.01 -16.72
C ALA A 30 -4.40 32.23 -15.68
N ALA A 31 -4.17 31.25 -14.80
CA ALA A 31 -3.12 31.33 -13.79
C ALA A 31 -1.71 31.34 -14.41
N CYS A 32 -1.50 30.62 -15.51
CA CYS A 32 -0.25 30.64 -16.26
C CYS A 32 0.06 32.02 -16.86
N ALA A 33 -0.96 32.67 -17.45
CA ALA A 33 -0.83 34.02 -17.99
C ALA A 33 -0.57 35.06 -16.89
N GLU A 34 -1.29 34.97 -15.77
CA GLU A 34 -1.14 35.88 -14.64
C GLU A 34 0.23 35.77 -13.96
N LEU A 35 0.70 34.54 -13.72
CA LEU A 35 1.93 34.28 -12.98
C LEU A 35 3.19 34.24 -13.86
N GLY A 36 3.03 34.33 -15.19
CA GLY A 36 4.13 34.22 -16.14
C GLY A 36 4.83 32.86 -16.10
N MET A 37 4.08 31.78 -15.89
CA MET A 37 4.61 30.44 -15.66
C MET A 37 4.13 29.43 -16.69
N SER A 38 4.99 28.51 -17.09
CA SER A 38 4.57 27.36 -17.90
C SER A 38 3.61 26.46 -17.11
N ARG A 39 2.69 25.80 -17.81
CA ARG A 39 1.69 24.90 -17.22
C ARG A 39 2.30 23.78 -16.39
N ALA A 40 3.41 23.21 -16.85
CA ALA A 40 4.16 22.20 -16.10
C ALA A 40 4.69 22.74 -14.77
N THR A 41 5.20 23.97 -14.76
CA THR A 41 5.74 24.60 -13.55
C THR A 41 4.63 24.98 -12.57
N LEU A 42 3.50 25.49 -13.09
CA LEU A 42 2.30 25.76 -12.29
C LEU A 42 1.83 24.47 -11.59
N LEU A 43 1.65 23.37 -12.33
CA LEU A 43 1.18 22.10 -11.77
C LEU A 43 2.14 21.53 -10.71
N ARG A 44 3.47 21.67 -10.91
CA ARG A 44 4.47 21.29 -9.91
C ARG A 44 4.31 22.09 -8.62
N ARG A 45 4.20 23.43 -8.73
CA ARG A 45 4.01 24.31 -7.56
C ARG A 45 2.65 24.11 -6.87
N LEU A 46 1.59 23.85 -7.64
CA LEU A 46 0.28 23.53 -7.08
C LEU A 46 0.31 22.25 -6.25
N LYS A 47 1.11 21.24 -6.64
CA LYS A 47 1.29 20.00 -5.86
C LYS A 47 1.93 20.26 -4.48
N GLU A 48 2.75 21.30 -4.34
CA GLU A 48 3.40 21.66 -3.07
C GLU A 48 2.43 22.30 -2.08
N VAL A 49 1.39 23.01 -2.58
CA VAL A 49 0.43 23.76 -1.74
C VAL A 49 -0.94 23.09 -1.62
N SER A 50 -1.17 21.98 -2.32
CA SER A 50 -2.48 21.32 -2.33
C SER A 50 -2.40 19.86 -1.89
N VAL A 51 -3.32 19.48 -1.00
CA VAL A 51 -3.64 18.08 -0.74
C VAL A 51 -4.52 17.58 -1.88
N THR A 52 -4.04 16.55 -2.56
CA THR A 52 -4.79 15.87 -3.64
C THR A 52 -5.44 14.62 -3.06
N ASP A 53 -6.72 14.41 -3.36
CA ASP A 53 -7.39 13.18 -2.98
C ASP A 53 -6.70 11.97 -3.61
N LYS A 54 -6.62 10.88 -2.85
CA LYS A 54 -6.08 9.62 -3.37
C LYS A 54 -6.95 9.18 -4.54
N ARG A 55 -6.31 8.70 -5.60
CA ARG A 55 -7.01 8.09 -6.75
C ARG A 55 -7.98 7.03 -6.23
N LYS A 56 -9.22 7.05 -6.74
CA LYS A 56 -10.24 6.04 -6.43
C LYS A 56 -9.63 4.64 -6.55
N LYS A 57 -9.64 3.88 -5.45
CA LYS A 57 -9.24 2.48 -5.46
C LYS A 57 -10.26 1.67 -6.25
N ARG A 58 -9.80 0.62 -6.94
CA ARG A 58 -10.71 -0.35 -7.58
C ARG A 58 -11.55 -1.05 -6.50
N ALA A 59 -12.76 -1.50 -6.87
CA ALA A 59 -13.70 -2.12 -5.93
C ALA A 59 -13.17 -3.45 -5.34
N ASP A 60 -12.30 -4.13 -6.07
CA ASP A 60 -11.67 -5.40 -5.73
C ASP A 60 -10.25 -5.23 -5.16
N ALA A 61 -9.78 -4.00 -4.95
CA ALA A 61 -8.42 -3.77 -4.46
C ALA A 61 -8.22 -4.42 -3.09
N GLY A 62 -7.30 -5.40 -3.03
CA GLY A 62 -7.01 -6.17 -1.81
C GLY A 62 -7.76 -7.50 -1.70
N ARG A 63 -8.70 -7.79 -2.62
CA ARG A 63 -9.31 -9.12 -2.71
C ARG A 63 -8.34 -10.11 -3.37
N SER A 64 -8.33 -11.33 -2.85
CA SER A 64 -7.60 -12.47 -3.41
C SER A 64 -8.61 -13.58 -3.72
N ALA A 65 -8.35 -14.34 -4.78
CA ALA A 65 -9.10 -15.59 -5.02
C ALA A 65 -8.67 -16.71 -4.06
N LEU A 66 -7.48 -16.59 -3.44
CA LEU A 66 -7.06 -17.51 -2.38
C LEU A 66 -7.91 -17.24 -1.14
N THR A 67 -8.61 -18.26 -0.68
CA THR A 67 -9.38 -18.15 0.57
C THR A 67 -8.45 -18.03 1.78
N ARG A 68 -8.95 -17.47 2.88
CA ARG A 68 -8.16 -17.35 4.12
C ARG A 68 -7.81 -18.72 4.70
N ASP A 69 -8.68 -19.71 4.54
CA ASP A 69 -8.49 -21.06 5.09
C ASP A 69 -7.39 -21.81 4.33
N GLU A 70 -7.40 -21.74 2.98
CA GLU A 70 -6.29 -22.26 2.17
C GLU A 70 -4.97 -21.53 2.50
N ALA A 71 -5.02 -20.22 2.68
CA ALA A 71 -3.85 -19.43 3.07
C ALA A 71 -3.31 -19.85 4.45
N ALA A 72 -4.19 -20.14 5.40
CA ALA A 72 -3.82 -20.63 6.73
C ALA A 72 -3.15 -22.01 6.65
N LEU A 73 -3.65 -22.89 5.79
CA LEU A 73 -3.06 -24.21 5.60
C LEU A 73 -1.67 -24.11 4.96
N ILE A 74 -1.51 -23.31 3.90
CA ILE A 74 -0.21 -23.03 3.28
C ILE A 74 0.78 -22.47 4.31
N SER A 75 0.33 -21.52 5.13
CA SER A 75 1.15 -20.93 6.19
C SER A 75 1.57 -21.96 7.25
N ALA A 76 0.64 -22.81 7.70
CA ALA A 76 0.92 -23.87 8.65
C ALA A 76 1.97 -24.84 8.11
N THR A 77 1.82 -25.31 6.87
CA THR A 77 2.79 -26.20 6.21
C THR A 77 4.17 -25.56 6.11
N LEU A 78 4.25 -24.28 5.73
CA LEU A 78 5.52 -23.55 5.65
C LEU A 78 6.21 -23.43 7.02
N ARG A 79 5.45 -23.17 8.08
CA ARG A 79 5.99 -23.02 9.44
C ARG A 79 6.41 -24.37 10.02
N GLU A 80 5.64 -25.43 9.82
CA GLU A 80 5.99 -26.78 10.25
C GLU A 80 7.25 -27.30 9.56
N ALA A 81 7.40 -26.98 8.27
CA ALA A 81 8.60 -27.26 7.49
C ALA A 81 9.83 -26.41 7.88
N THR A 82 9.66 -25.38 8.70
CA THR A 82 10.77 -24.50 9.11
C THR A 82 11.45 -25.09 10.34
N ARG A 83 12.74 -25.40 10.20
CA ARG A 83 13.52 -25.93 11.32
C ARG A 83 13.72 -24.87 12.41
N LYS A 84 14.00 -25.31 13.65
CA LYS A 84 14.32 -24.43 14.79
C LYS A 84 15.48 -23.45 14.53
N ASN A 85 16.36 -23.75 13.57
CA ASN A 85 17.46 -22.86 13.15
C ASN A 85 17.05 -21.82 12.09
N GLY A 86 15.76 -21.67 11.79
CA GLY A 86 15.23 -20.72 10.81
C GLY A 86 15.36 -21.15 9.35
N LYS A 87 15.95 -22.32 9.05
CA LYS A 87 16.06 -22.81 7.68
C LYS A 87 14.72 -23.37 7.21
N ARG A 88 14.13 -22.76 6.18
CA ARG A 88 12.93 -23.25 5.49
C ARG A 88 13.27 -24.44 4.61
N LEU A 89 12.53 -25.54 4.77
CA LEU A 89 12.66 -26.72 3.91
C LEU A 89 11.74 -26.67 2.69
N TYR A 90 10.63 -25.93 2.79
CA TYR A 90 9.67 -25.74 1.72
C TYR A 90 9.73 -24.31 1.20
N SER A 91 9.73 -24.17 -0.13
CA SER A 91 9.33 -22.91 -0.76
C SER A 91 7.79 -22.77 -0.76
N ILE A 92 7.28 -21.57 -1.09
CA ILE A 92 5.83 -21.37 -1.25
C ILE A 92 5.31 -22.25 -2.40
N ALA A 93 6.06 -22.34 -3.50
CA ALA A 93 5.73 -23.20 -4.62
C ALA A 93 5.62 -24.68 -4.20
N ASP A 94 6.63 -25.22 -3.51
CA ASP A 94 6.66 -26.63 -3.09
C ASP A 94 5.51 -26.96 -2.12
N ALA A 95 5.22 -26.04 -1.19
CA ALA A 95 4.14 -26.23 -0.21
C ALA A 95 2.78 -26.25 -0.90
N VAL A 96 2.56 -25.33 -1.86
CA VAL A 96 1.32 -25.27 -2.64
C VAL A 96 1.17 -26.50 -3.54
N GLU A 97 2.24 -26.94 -4.20
CA GLU A 97 2.22 -28.15 -5.02
C GLU A 97 1.86 -29.38 -4.19
N THR A 98 2.51 -29.55 -3.03
CA THR A 98 2.24 -30.66 -2.11
C THR A 98 0.80 -30.64 -1.61
N LEU A 99 0.30 -29.47 -1.20
CA LEU A 99 -1.08 -29.35 -0.70
C LEU A 99 -2.13 -29.56 -1.80
N ARG A 100 -1.85 -29.15 -3.04
CA ARG A 100 -2.70 -29.43 -4.21
C ARG A 100 -2.71 -30.91 -4.55
N ALA A 101 -1.55 -31.56 -4.56
CA ALA A 101 -1.43 -33.00 -4.84
C ALA A 101 -2.21 -33.86 -3.84
N ASN A 102 -2.29 -33.41 -2.57
CA ASN A 102 -3.07 -34.06 -1.52
C ASN A 102 -4.55 -33.63 -1.48
N GLY A 103 -5.00 -32.74 -2.37
CA GLY A 103 -6.39 -32.29 -2.45
C GLY A 103 -6.84 -31.37 -1.31
N PHE A 104 -5.91 -30.82 -0.53
CA PHE A 104 -6.25 -29.95 0.61
C PHE A 104 -6.54 -28.50 0.21
N ILE A 105 -5.98 -28.04 -0.91
CA ILE A 105 -6.21 -26.69 -1.44
C ILE A 105 -6.47 -26.75 -2.95
N SER A 106 -7.25 -25.81 -3.45
CA SER A 106 -7.33 -25.53 -4.89
C SER A 106 -6.35 -24.40 -5.26
N ALA A 107 -6.30 -23.34 -4.43
CA ALA A 107 -5.45 -22.17 -4.63
C ALA A 107 -5.54 -21.63 -6.07
N GLY A 108 -6.77 -21.40 -6.54
CA GLY A 108 -7.07 -21.01 -7.92
C GLY A 108 -8.37 -20.25 -8.01
N ARG A 109 -8.73 -19.83 -9.21
CA ARG A 109 -10.04 -19.28 -9.53
C ARG A 109 -10.63 -20.02 -10.72
N THR A 110 -11.94 -20.21 -10.73
CA THR A 110 -12.66 -20.69 -11.91
C THR A 110 -13.34 -19.50 -12.58
N ASP A 111 -13.23 -19.39 -13.90
CA ASP A 111 -14.00 -18.39 -14.64
C ASP A 111 -15.46 -18.85 -14.74
N GLU A 112 -16.40 -18.03 -14.27
CA GLU A 112 -17.83 -18.35 -14.26
C GLU A 112 -18.42 -18.47 -15.67
N THR A 113 -17.77 -17.87 -16.67
CA THR A 113 -18.24 -17.82 -18.06
C THR A 113 -17.74 -19.00 -18.89
N THR A 114 -16.47 -19.38 -18.71
CA THR A 114 -15.83 -20.46 -19.50
C THR A 114 -15.74 -21.77 -18.74
N GLY A 115 -15.88 -21.75 -17.41
CA GLY A 115 -15.68 -22.91 -16.54
C GLY A 115 -14.21 -23.34 -16.41
N GLU A 116 -13.28 -22.58 -16.99
CA GLU A 116 -11.85 -22.90 -16.93
C GLU A 116 -11.26 -22.58 -15.56
N PHE A 117 -10.46 -23.50 -15.03
CA PHE A 117 -9.75 -23.32 -13.77
C PHE A 117 -8.36 -22.73 -14.00
N PHE A 118 -8.08 -21.62 -13.33
CA PHE A 118 -6.79 -20.95 -13.35
C PHE A 118 -6.12 -21.08 -11.98
N PRO A 119 -5.01 -21.85 -11.87
CA PRO A 119 -4.24 -21.88 -10.64
C PRO A 119 -3.61 -20.50 -10.37
N LEU A 120 -3.56 -20.10 -9.10
CA LEU A 120 -2.85 -18.89 -8.70
C LEU A 120 -1.34 -19.11 -8.86
N SER A 121 -0.67 -18.04 -9.31
CA SER A 121 0.80 -17.97 -9.33
C SER A 121 1.37 -17.85 -7.91
N GLU A 122 2.63 -18.21 -7.74
CA GLU A 122 3.35 -18.07 -6.47
C GLU A 122 3.29 -16.63 -5.94
N ASP A 123 3.52 -15.63 -6.79
CA ASP A 123 3.44 -14.22 -6.42
C ASP A 123 2.06 -13.81 -5.91
N ALA A 124 0.99 -14.33 -6.52
CA ALA A 124 -0.37 -14.06 -6.10
C ALA A 124 -0.65 -14.68 -4.73
N ILE A 125 -0.16 -15.90 -4.48
CA ILE A 125 -0.28 -16.59 -3.20
C ILE A 125 0.54 -15.88 -2.12
N SER A 126 1.79 -15.53 -2.40
CA SER A 126 2.66 -14.78 -1.48
C SER A 126 2.04 -13.43 -1.11
N ARG A 127 1.50 -12.69 -2.09
CA ARG A 127 0.77 -11.44 -1.84
C ARG A 127 -0.50 -11.67 -1.00
N ALA A 128 -1.25 -12.73 -1.25
CA ALA A 128 -2.43 -13.08 -0.46
C ALA A 128 -2.07 -13.42 0.99
N LEU A 129 -1.03 -14.22 1.21
CA LEU A 129 -0.49 -14.52 2.54
C LEU A 129 -0.11 -13.23 3.28
N ARG A 130 0.58 -12.30 2.61
CA ARG A 130 0.94 -11.00 3.21
C ARG A 130 -0.27 -10.14 3.55
N ASN A 131 -1.26 -10.10 2.66
CA ASN A 131 -2.51 -9.36 2.88
C ASN A 131 -3.32 -9.92 4.05
N TYR A 132 -3.32 -11.25 4.24
CA TYR A 132 -3.97 -11.89 5.38
C TYR A 132 -3.15 -11.87 6.68
N GLY A 133 -1.90 -11.39 6.66
CA GLY A 133 -1.00 -11.45 7.81
C GLY A 133 -0.49 -12.85 8.15
N LEU A 134 -0.56 -13.78 7.18
CA LEU A 134 -0.21 -15.19 7.34
C LEU A 134 1.13 -15.54 6.71
N HIS A 135 1.87 -14.57 6.19
CA HIS A 135 3.21 -14.83 5.66
C HIS A 135 4.16 -15.18 6.81
N PRO A 136 5.02 -16.23 6.71
CA PRO A 136 5.88 -16.65 7.81
C PRO A 136 6.73 -15.52 8.39
N GLU A 137 7.29 -14.63 7.55
CA GLU A 137 8.03 -13.44 8.02
C GLU A 137 7.21 -12.49 8.90
N GLN A 138 5.90 -12.39 8.69
CA GLN A 138 5.03 -11.56 9.54
C GLN A 138 4.68 -12.26 10.85
N LEU A 139 4.52 -13.59 10.81
CA LEU A 139 4.19 -14.40 11.99
C LEU A 139 5.40 -14.60 12.92
N ASP A 140 6.61 -14.65 12.35
CA ASP A 140 7.85 -14.79 13.09
C ASP A 140 8.43 -13.43 13.52
N ALA A 141 7.85 -12.32 13.05
CA ALA A 141 8.24 -10.99 13.50
C ALA A 141 7.94 -10.83 15.00
N PRO A 142 8.87 -10.28 15.80
CA PRO A 142 8.61 -10.03 17.21
C PRO A 142 7.45 -9.05 17.34
N ALA A 143 6.59 -9.28 18.34
CA ALA A 143 5.52 -8.35 18.64
C ALA A 143 6.12 -6.96 18.97
N PRO A 144 5.58 -5.87 18.42
CA PRO A 144 6.02 -4.54 18.80
C PRO A 144 5.71 -4.32 20.28
N HIS A 145 6.59 -3.59 20.97
CA HIS A 145 6.35 -3.20 22.38
C HIS A 145 5.06 -2.37 22.53
N THR A 146 4.73 -1.58 21.51
CA THR A 146 3.50 -0.79 21.43
C THR A 146 2.97 -0.81 20.00
N GLU A 147 1.73 -1.24 19.80
CA GLU A 147 1.06 -1.17 18.50
C GLU A 147 0.53 0.26 18.26
N VAL A 148 1.06 0.94 17.24
CA VAL A 148 0.64 2.29 16.87
C VAL A 148 0.40 2.38 15.37
N ALA A 149 -0.76 2.88 14.97
CA ALA A 149 -1.13 3.10 13.57
C ALA A 149 -1.56 4.56 13.34
N SER A 150 -0.96 5.24 12.36
CA SER A 150 -1.38 6.57 11.94
C SER A 150 -2.39 6.48 10.78
N LEU A 151 -3.54 7.14 10.91
CA LEU A 151 -4.57 7.15 9.86
C LEU A 151 -4.29 8.22 8.79
N HIS A 152 -3.66 9.31 9.19
CA HIS A 152 -3.27 10.44 8.34
C HIS A 152 -2.04 11.13 8.95
N PRO A 153 -1.37 12.03 8.19
CA PRO A 153 -0.29 12.85 8.74
C PRO A 153 -0.73 13.56 10.03
N ASN A 154 0.16 13.61 11.02
CA ASN A 154 -0.09 14.15 12.35
C ASN A 154 -1.19 13.45 13.19
N HIS A 155 -1.64 12.24 12.83
CA HIS A 155 -2.60 11.46 13.66
C HIS A 155 -1.97 10.91 14.95
N VAL A 156 -0.72 10.46 14.89
CA VAL A 156 0.04 9.90 16.02
C VAL A 156 1.41 10.56 16.05
N TRP A 157 1.83 11.01 17.21
CA TRP A 157 3.14 11.63 17.41
C TRP A 157 4.00 10.71 18.27
N GLN A 158 5.18 10.38 17.78
CA GLN A 158 6.21 9.68 18.56
C GLN A 158 7.19 10.74 19.05
N ILE A 159 7.32 10.84 20.37
CA ILE A 159 8.27 11.75 21.02
C ILE A 159 9.39 10.86 21.57
N ASP A 160 10.58 10.98 21.01
CA ASP A 160 11.77 10.28 21.48
C ASP A 160 12.67 11.27 22.21
N ALA A 161 12.84 11.05 23.52
CA ALA A 161 13.67 11.88 24.38
C ALA A 161 15.01 11.17 24.64
N SER A 162 16.07 11.64 23.98
CA SER A 162 17.43 11.19 24.24
C SER A 162 18.09 12.08 25.30
N LEU A 163 18.72 11.48 26.31
CA LEU A 163 19.61 12.19 27.23
C LEU A 163 20.97 12.41 26.54
N CYS A 164 21.44 13.65 26.44
CA CYS A 164 22.79 13.90 25.96
C CYS A 164 23.81 13.51 27.04
N THR A 165 24.92 12.88 26.63
CA THR A 165 26.04 12.57 27.53
C THR A 165 26.84 13.85 27.81
N LEU A 166 26.35 14.69 28.71
CA LEU A 166 27.13 15.75 29.33
C LEU A 166 27.77 15.18 30.60
N TYR A 167 29.01 14.72 30.51
CA TYR A 167 29.83 14.48 31.70
C TYR A 167 30.32 15.84 32.22
N TYR A 168 29.95 16.18 33.46
CA TYR A 168 30.66 17.22 34.20
C TYR A 168 32.04 16.68 34.57
N LEU A 169 33.09 17.33 34.08
CA LEU A 169 34.48 17.13 34.50
C LEU A 169 34.80 18.00 35.71
#